data_AF-A0A3A2ZB20-F1
#
_entry.id   AF-A0A3A2ZB20-F1
#
_cell.length_a   1.000
_cell.length_b   1.000
_cell.length_c   1.000
_cell.angle_alpha   90.00
_cell.angle_beta   90.00
_cell.angle_gamma   90.00
#
_symmetry.space_group_name_H-M   'P 1'
#
loop_
_entity.id
_entity.type
_entity.pdbx_description
1 polymer ?
#
loop_
_entity_poly.entity_id
_entity_poly.type
_entity_poly.pdbx_seq_one_letter_code
_entity_poly.pdbx_strand_id
1 'polypeptide(L)'
;AHAAATSDLWRKLSIYVVIPCLILGSINAWNLWNEHWEHWKHLPPLEERVEYPYQNLRTKNFFWGDGDKTLFWNDKVNYHKRDKQT
;
A
#
# COMPACT_ATOMS: atom_id res chain seq x y z
N ALA A 1 -21.75 -24.51 31.23
CA ALA A 1 -22.00 -23.12 31.69
C ALA A 1 -20.93 -22.13 31.19
N HIS A 2 -19.64 -22.38 31.40
CA HIS A 2 -18.55 -21.44 31.05
C HIS A 2 -18.50 -21.03 29.55
N ALA A 3 -18.51 -21.99 28.61
CA ALA A 3 -18.36 -21.70 27.18
C ALA A 3 -19.49 -20.87 26.56
N ALA A 4 -20.73 -21.04 27.02
CA ALA A 4 -21.89 -20.30 26.50
C ALA A 4 -21.85 -18.82 26.88
N ALA A 5 -21.48 -18.51 28.13
CA ALA A 5 -21.34 -17.14 28.60
C ALA A 5 -20.19 -16.40 27.90
N THR A 6 -19.04 -17.07 27.75
CA THR A 6 -17.89 -16.49 27.02
C THR A 6 -18.22 -16.23 25.56
N SER A 7 -18.91 -17.15 24.88
CA SER A 7 -19.28 -16.97 23.47
C SER A 7 -20.27 -15.81 23.28
N ASP A 8 -21.24 -15.65 24.18
CA ASP A 8 -22.18 -14.52 24.11
C ASP A 8 -21.49 -13.18 24.36
N LEU A 9 -20.53 -13.13 25.30
CA LEU A 9 -19.70 -11.94 25.54
C LEU A 9 -18.93 -11.53 24.28
N TRP A 10 -18.21 -12.46 23.64
CA TRP A 10 -17.44 -12.17 22.43
C TRP A 10 -18.34 -11.75 21.27
N ARG A 11 -19.50 -12.39 21.09
CA ARG A 11 -20.50 -11.98 20.08
C ARG A 11 -20.91 -10.53 20.28
N LYS A 12 -21.21 -10.12 21.52
CA LYS A 12 -21.58 -8.74 21.85
C LYS A 12 -20.44 -7.77 21.57
N LEU A 13 -19.20 -8.08 21.98
CA LEU A 13 -18.06 -7.22 21.70
C LEU A 13 -17.78 -7.08 20.19
N SER A 14 -17.84 -8.18 19.44
CA SER A 14 -17.66 -8.14 17.98
C SER A 14 -18.70 -7.24 17.30
N ILE A 15 -19.95 -7.26 17.75
CA ILE A 15 -21.01 -6.45 17.11
C ILE A 15 -21.00 -5.01 17.62
N TYR A 16 -20.89 -4.81 18.93
CA TYR A 16 -21.10 -3.48 19.54
C TYR A 16 -19.84 -2.67 19.74
N VAL A 17 -18.65 -3.29 19.71
CA VAL A 17 -17.37 -2.57 19.87
C VAL A 17 -16.60 -2.60 18.56
N VAL A 18 -16.36 -3.78 18.00
CA VAL A 18 -15.50 -3.90 16.81
C VAL A 18 -16.10 -3.19 15.61
N ILE A 19 -17.41 -3.29 15.36
CA ILE A 19 -18.04 -2.59 14.22
C ILE A 19 -17.87 -1.06 14.33
N PRO A 20 -18.24 -0.38 15.44
CA PRO A 20 -17.97 1.05 15.58
C PRO A 20 -16.50 1.43 15.44
N CYS A 21 -15.59 0.66 16.03
CA CYS A 21 -14.15 0.90 15.90
C CYS A 21 -13.68 0.81 14.43
N LEU A 22 -14.17 -0.19 13.68
CA LEU A 22 -13.85 -0.34 12.27
C LEU A 22 -14.43 0.79 11.42
N ILE A 23 -15.63 1.29 11.73
CA ILE A 23 -16.22 2.45 11.04
C ILE A 23 -15.32 3.68 11.23
N LEU A 24 -14.96 4.00 12.48
CA LEU A 24 -14.09 5.15 12.77
C LEU A 24 -12.70 5.00 12.14
N GLY A 25 -12.11 3.82 12.22
CA GLY A 25 -10.84 3.51 11.57
C GLY A 25 -10.91 3.63 10.04
N SER A 26 -12.02 3.21 9.43
CA SER A 26 -12.24 3.30 7.99
C SER A 26 -12.39 4.75 7.53
N ILE A 27 -13.08 5.60 8.29
CA ILE A 27 -13.18 7.04 8.01
C ILE A 27 -11.79 7.69 8.07
N ASN A 28 -11.00 7.38 9.10
CA ASN A 28 -9.63 7.90 9.20
C ASN A 28 -8.75 7.45 8.02
N ALA A 29 -8.77 6.16 7.68
CA ALA A 29 -8.01 5.63 6.55
C ALA A 29 -8.46 6.23 5.21
N TRP A 30 -9.76 6.49 5.04
CA TRP A 30 -10.30 7.13 3.83
C TRP A 30 -9.83 8.58 3.68
N ASN A 31 -9.80 9.35 4.78
CA ASN A 31 -9.25 10.72 4.76
C ASN A 31 -7.77 10.71 4.38
N LEU A 32 -6.96 9.86 5.04
CA LEU A 32 -5.52 9.72 4.75
C LEU A 32 -5.26 9.25 3.31
N TRP A 33 -6.11 8.37 2.77
CA TRP A 33 -6.04 7.93 1.39
C TRP A 33 -6.24 9.08 0.40
N ASN A 34 -7.24 9.94 0.64
CA ASN A 34 -7.48 11.10 -0.21
C ASN A 34 -6.32 12.11 -0.10
N GLU A 35 -5.85 12.40 1.10
CA GLU A 35 -4.69 13.27 1.34
C GLU A 35 -3.42 12.75 0.64
N HIS A 36 -3.18 11.44 0.68
CA HIS A 36 -2.05 10.82 -0.02
C HIS A 36 -2.09 11.08 -1.53
N TRP A 37 -3.26 10.92 -2.16
CA TRP A 37 -3.41 11.17 -3.60
C TRP A 37 -3.38 12.66 -3.96
N GLU A 38 -3.90 13.53 -3.10
CA GLU A 38 -3.71 14.98 -3.29
C GLU A 38 -2.23 15.34 -3.21
N HIS A 39 -1.48 14.87 -2.22
CA HIS A 39 -0.02 15.08 -2.17
C HIS A 39 0.70 14.50 -3.41
N TRP A 40 0.28 13.32 -3.86
CA TRP A 40 0.84 12.68 -5.06
C TRP A 40 0.69 13.53 -6.33
N LYS A 41 -0.45 14.21 -6.51
CA LYS A 41 -0.71 15.09 -7.66
C LYS A 41 0.21 16.32 -7.71
N HIS A 42 0.73 16.76 -6.57
CA HIS A 42 1.62 17.92 -6.49
C HIS A 42 3.10 17.56 -6.70
N LEU A 43 3.45 16.27 -6.73
CA LEU A 43 4.81 15.84 -7.01
C LEU A 43 5.11 15.91 -8.51
N PRO A 44 6.37 16.13 -8.91
CA PRO A 44 6.77 16.07 -10.32
C PRO A 44 6.42 14.71 -10.97
N PRO A 45 6.28 14.65 -12.30
CA PRO A 45 6.15 13.40 -13.04
C PRO A 45 7.25 12.39 -12.70
N LEU A 46 6.96 11.09 -12.71
CA LEU A 46 7.89 10.04 -12.27
C LEU A 46 9.19 10.04 -13.09
N GLU A 47 9.08 10.29 -14.38
CA GLU A 47 10.17 10.40 -15.34
C GLU A 47 11.11 11.58 -15.04
N GLU A 48 10.66 12.60 -14.32
CA GLU A 48 11.48 13.75 -13.91
C GLU A 48 12.14 13.52 -12.55
N ARG A 49 11.58 12.65 -11.70
CA ARG A 49 12.12 12.38 -10.36
C ARG A 49 13.52 11.76 -10.44
N VAL A 50 14.41 12.16 -9.54
CA VAL A 50 15.77 11.60 -9.47
C VAL A 50 15.67 10.15 -9.02
N GLU A 51 16.27 9.26 -9.81
CA GLU A 51 16.47 7.86 -9.44
C GLU A 51 17.95 7.69 -9.07
N TYR A 52 18.19 7.21 -7.86
CA TYR A 52 19.54 7.01 -7.34
C TYR A 52 20.10 5.63 -7.71
N PRO A 53 21.42 5.44 -7.77
CA PRO A 53 22.02 4.16 -8.22
C PRO A 53 21.67 2.93 -7.37
N TYR A 54 21.30 3.14 -6.10
CA TYR A 54 20.89 2.07 -5.19
C TYR A 54 19.41 1.72 -5.31
N GLN A 55 18.61 2.57 -5.95
CA GLN A 55 17.21 2.27 -6.23
C GLN A 55 17.16 1.35 -7.43
N ASN A 56 16.15 0.48 -7.48
CA ASN A 56 15.82 -0.22 -8.71
C ASN A 56 17.01 -1.03 -9.30
N LEU A 57 17.88 -1.56 -8.44
CA LEU A 57 19.04 -2.36 -8.84
C LEU A 57 18.62 -3.74 -9.34
N ARG A 58 19.01 -4.11 -10.56
CA ARG A 58 18.81 -5.46 -11.13
C ARG A 58 20.16 -6.05 -11.53
N THR A 59 20.72 -6.90 -10.67
CA THR A 59 21.95 -7.67 -10.99
C THR A 59 21.68 -8.82 -11.95
N LYS A 60 20.47 -9.36 -11.90
CA LYS A 60 19.90 -10.31 -12.85
C LYS A 60 18.43 -9.98 -13.03
N ASN A 61 17.97 -9.99 -14.28
CA ASN A 61 16.56 -9.77 -14.59
C ASN A 61 15.68 -10.86 -13.94
N PHE A 62 14.45 -10.49 -13.60
CA PHE A 62 13.44 -11.45 -13.20
C PHE A 62 13.18 -12.46 -14.33
N PHE A 63 12.78 -13.67 -13.96
CA PHE A 63 12.55 -14.76 -14.93
C PHE A 63 11.16 -14.71 -15.59
N TRP A 64 10.39 -13.64 -15.34
CA TRP A 64 9.02 -13.47 -15.85
C TRP A 64 8.83 -12.08 -16.46
N GLY A 65 7.74 -11.94 -17.22
CA GLY A 65 7.36 -10.67 -17.82
C GLY A 65 8.45 -10.12 -18.72
N ASP A 66 8.77 -8.83 -18.55
CA ASP A 66 9.85 -8.15 -19.25
C ASP A 66 11.20 -8.21 -18.50
N GLY A 67 11.24 -8.93 -17.38
CA GLY A 67 12.43 -9.12 -16.55
C GLY A 67 12.72 -7.98 -15.57
N ASP A 68 11.87 -6.96 -15.46
CA ASP A 68 12.19 -5.74 -14.69
C ASP A 68 11.13 -5.39 -13.63
N LYS A 69 9.87 -5.60 -13.95
CA LYS A 69 8.75 -5.27 -13.06
C LYS A 69 8.53 -6.37 -12.02
N THR A 70 8.41 -5.98 -10.75
CA THR A 70 8.06 -6.87 -9.65
C THR A 70 6.60 -7.33 -9.75
N LEU A 71 6.21 -8.33 -8.95
CA LEU A 71 4.83 -8.86 -8.94
C LEU A 71 3.77 -7.78 -8.62
N PHE A 72 4.11 -6.80 -7.77
CA PHE A 72 3.22 -5.72 -7.36
C PHE A 72 3.64 -4.36 -7.94
N TRP A 73 4.29 -4.38 -9.12
CA TRP A 73 4.67 -3.16 -9.81
C TRP A 73 3.44 -2.39 -10.31
N ASN A 74 3.39 -1.09 -10.04
CA ASN A 74 2.35 -0.19 -10.50
C ASN A 74 2.96 1.01 -11.23
N ASP A 75 2.75 1.09 -12.53
CA ASP A 75 3.29 2.17 -13.40
C ASP A 75 2.85 3.59 -12.98
N LYS A 76 1.81 3.72 -12.14
CA LYS A 76 1.38 5.02 -11.60
C LYS A 76 2.28 5.54 -10.47
N VAL A 77 3.04 4.67 -9.82
CA VAL A 77 3.89 5.01 -8.66
C VAL A 77 5.31 4.47 -8.73
N ASN A 78 5.57 3.56 -9.67
CA ASN A 78 6.88 2.96 -9.91
C ASN A 78 7.35 3.29 -11.33
N TYR A 79 8.61 3.69 -11.43
CA TYR A 79 9.28 3.98 -12.68
C TYR A 79 10.75 3.55 -12.56
N HIS A 80 11.32 3.00 -13.63
CA HIS A 80 12.72 2.60 -13.69
C HIS A 80 13.38 3.13 -14.95
N LYS A 81 14.43 3.96 -14.78
CA LYS A 81 15.25 4.53 -15.85
C LYS A 81 16.39 3.60 -16.19
N ARG A 82 16.16 2.69 -17.13
CA ARG A 82 17.19 1.74 -17.61
C ARG A 82 18.41 2.45 -18.21
N ASP A 83 18.20 3.63 -18.82
CA ASP A 83 19.25 4.37 -19.54
C ASP A 83 20.04 5.35 -18.66
N LYS A 84 19.61 5.60 -17.42
CA LYS A 84 20.37 6.39 -16.42
C LYS A 84 21.18 5.45 -15.54
N GLN A 85 22.03 4.63 -16.15
CA GLN A 85 23.13 4.03 -15.41
C GLN A 85 24.19 5.12 -15.22
N THR A 86 24.40 5.54 -13.97
CA THR A 86 25.64 6.23 -13.56
C THR A 86 26.83 5.33 -13.77
#